data_AF-A0A8S4E1K3-F1
#
_entry.id   AF-A0A8S4E1K3-F1
#
_cell.length_a   1.000
_cell.length_b   1.000
_cell.length_c   1.000
_cell.angle_alpha   90.00
_cell.angle_beta   90.00
_cell.angle_gamma   90.00
#
_symmetry.space_group_name_H-M   'P 1'
#
loop_
_entity.id
_entity.type
_entity.pdbx_description
1 polymer ?
#
loop_
_entity_poly.entity_id
_entity_poly.type
_entity_poly.pdbx_seq_one_letter_code
_entity_poly.pdbx_strand_id
1 'polypeptide(L)'
;MREEGASDRKRLRSESDSDIGNKPKKFVAESPKSPCAATMSMIHKCYCSGDDVTSMELNKPTHLVPMMRPFSMRIENLERMLTNMLQTDILTHYLFHESGSLLISLWENTRAIVQDIHVDRYPERVKSLCGNEEEDDEGLSSNLAPCRSFTKMPLQLTKPAPQWKTTAVVNGEFKDISLSDYKGKYVVLFFYPLDFTFVCPTEIIAFSEAADDFRKIGCEVIAASTDSHFTHLAWVNTPRKQGGLGPMNIPIIADKSHRIARDYGVLDEESGVPFRGLFIIDGKQNLRQITVNDLPVGRSVEETLRLVQAFKFTDEHGEVCPANWRPGSKTIKPDSKAAQEYFVDAN
;
A
#
# COMPACT_ATOMS: atom_id res chain seq x y z
N MET A 1 -37.55 27.52 67.83
CA MET A 1 -38.07 26.24 67.30
C MET A 1 -36.90 25.53 66.64
N ARG A 2 -36.19 24.71 67.45
CA ARG A 2 -35.92 23.26 67.28
C ARG A 2 -34.93 22.95 66.13
N GLU A 3 -33.64 22.80 66.43
CA GLU A 3 -32.90 21.59 66.94
C GLU A 3 -32.63 20.60 65.78
N GLU A 4 -31.39 20.45 65.30
CA GLU A 4 -30.24 19.67 65.82
C GLU A 4 -30.43 18.14 65.88
N GLY A 5 -29.42 17.40 65.38
CA GLY A 5 -29.36 15.94 65.46
C GLY A 5 -28.14 15.35 64.73
N ALA A 6 -26.95 15.55 65.31
CA ALA A 6 -25.71 14.84 64.99
C ALA A 6 -25.60 13.50 65.76
N SER A 7 -24.47 12.81 65.54
CA SER A 7 -23.86 11.69 66.31
C SER A 7 -24.05 10.29 65.68
N ASP A 8 -23.11 9.35 65.75
CA ASP A 8 -21.72 9.40 66.19
C ASP A 8 -20.97 8.13 65.70
N ARG A 9 -19.71 8.34 65.32
CA ARG A 9 -18.49 7.62 65.75
C ARG A 9 -18.54 6.17 66.26
N LYS A 10 -17.64 5.35 65.68
CA LYS A 10 -16.39 4.74 66.25
C LYS A 10 -16.20 3.30 65.74
N ARG A 11 -15.03 2.67 65.65
CA ARG A 11 -13.59 3.03 65.65
C ARG A 11 -12.84 1.70 65.85
N LEU A 12 -11.89 1.38 64.95
CA LEU A 12 -10.62 0.64 65.12
C LEU A 12 -10.56 -0.74 65.83
N ARG A 13 -9.85 -1.70 65.21
CA ARG A 13 -8.47 -2.19 65.56
C ARG A 13 -8.22 -3.56 64.90
N SER A 14 -7.25 -3.67 63.97
CA SER A 14 -5.83 -4.08 64.15
C SER A 14 -5.66 -5.60 64.33
N GLU A 15 -5.00 -6.28 63.36
CA GLU A 15 -3.67 -6.93 63.49
C GLU A 15 -3.74 -8.29 64.23
N SER A 16 -3.06 -9.39 63.92
CA SER A 16 -1.82 -9.67 63.18
C SER A 16 -1.61 -11.20 63.12
N ASP A 17 -0.83 -11.65 62.12
CA ASP A 17 0.25 -12.67 62.18
C ASP A 17 -0.03 -14.06 62.78
N SER A 18 0.16 -15.17 62.06
CA SER A 18 1.45 -15.87 61.77
C SER A 18 1.21 -17.37 62.09
N ASP A 19 1.87 -18.41 61.59
CA ASP A 19 2.88 -18.68 60.56
C ASP A 19 3.25 -20.19 60.74
N ILE A 20 4.08 -20.75 59.85
CA ILE A 20 4.91 -21.97 60.01
C ILE A 20 4.18 -23.31 59.74
N GLY A 21 4.55 -24.16 58.77
CA GLY A 21 5.87 -24.64 58.30
C GLY A 21 5.86 -26.19 58.45
N ASN A 22 6.59 -27.07 57.75
CA ASN A 22 7.88 -26.99 57.08
C ASN A 22 8.18 -28.38 56.43
N LYS A 23 8.54 -28.43 55.13
CA LYS A 23 9.60 -29.18 54.35
C LYS A 23 10.25 -30.53 54.88
N PRO A 24 11.40 -31.07 54.35
CA PRO A 24 12.00 -31.24 52.99
C PRO A 24 12.70 -32.64 52.73
N LYS A 25 13.35 -32.76 51.54
CA LYS A 25 14.65 -33.43 51.17
C LYS A 25 14.53 -34.65 50.24
N LYS A 26 15.45 -34.98 49.30
CA LYS A 26 16.58 -34.38 48.54
C LYS A 26 17.17 -35.52 47.64
N PHE A 27 18.10 -35.18 46.74
CA PHE A 27 19.14 -35.99 46.04
C PHE A 27 18.81 -36.52 44.62
N VAL A 28 19.67 -36.46 43.59
CA VAL A 28 20.96 -35.75 43.36
C VAL A 28 21.29 -35.69 41.84
N ALA A 29 22.25 -34.82 41.51
CA ALA A 29 22.89 -34.52 40.23
C ALA A 29 23.58 -35.69 39.48
N GLU A 30 23.72 -35.54 38.16
CA GLU A 30 24.98 -35.79 37.43
C GLU A 30 25.00 -35.09 36.05
N SER A 31 26.19 -34.72 35.59
CA SER A 31 26.49 -33.93 34.38
C SER A 31 27.51 -34.67 33.46
N PRO A 32 28.09 -34.03 32.42
CA PRO A 32 28.01 -34.39 30.99
C PRO A 32 29.08 -35.38 30.47
N LYS A 33 28.83 -36.06 29.34
CA LYS A 33 29.86 -36.69 28.48
C LYS A 33 29.50 -36.62 26.98
N SER A 34 30.53 -36.39 26.17
CA SER A 34 30.62 -36.02 24.75
C SER A 34 30.89 -37.25 23.83
N PRO A 35 31.62 -37.14 22.68
CA PRO A 35 31.14 -37.11 21.29
C PRO A 35 31.57 -38.36 20.46
N CYS A 36 31.54 -38.25 19.12
CA CYS A 36 32.03 -39.19 18.07
C CYS A 36 31.01 -40.21 17.55
N ALA A 37 30.99 -40.62 16.28
CA ALA A 37 31.59 -40.17 15.01
C ALA A 37 31.06 -41.13 13.92
N ALA A 38 30.85 -40.65 12.69
CA ALA A 38 31.21 -41.31 11.42
C ALA A 38 30.47 -40.62 10.26
N THR A 39 31.08 -39.67 9.55
CA THR A 39 31.76 -39.84 8.24
C THR A 39 31.02 -40.68 7.20
N MET A 40 30.54 -40.03 6.14
CA MET A 40 30.91 -40.41 4.77
C MET A 40 30.82 -39.21 3.83
N SER A 41 31.98 -38.54 3.69
CA SER A 41 32.37 -37.90 2.44
C SER A 41 32.75 -39.01 1.46
N MET A 42 32.12 -39.05 0.28
CA MET A 42 32.75 -39.64 -0.91
C MET A 42 32.67 -38.66 -2.07
N ILE A 43 33.72 -37.84 -2.12
CA ILE A 43 34.38 -37.48 -3.38
C ILE A 43 34.79 -38.80 -4.06
N HIS A 44 34.40 -38.99 -5.32
CA HIS A 44 35.18 -39.85 -6.22
C HIS A 44 35.46 -39.10 -7.52
N LYS A 45 36.75 -38.89 -7.73
CA LYS A 45 37.42 -38.40 -8.93
C LYS A 45 37.52 -39.52 -9.97
N CYS A 46 37.60 -39.08 -11.23
CA CYS A 46 38.33 -39.66 -12.36
C CYS A 46 37.91 -41.04 -12.89
N TYR A 47 37.64 -41.15 -14.19
CA TYR A 47 38.68 -41.40 -15.20
C TYR A 47 38.15 -41.24 -16.63
N CYS A 48 39.00 -40.71 -17.52
CA CYS A 48 38.84 -40.63 -18.96
C CYS A 48 39.29 -41.93 -19.65
N SER A 49 38.65 -42.26 -20.79
CA SER A 49 39.17 -43.01 -21.97
C SER A 49 37.94 -43.37 -22.81
N GLY A 50 37.81 -43.08 -24.11
CA GLY A 50 38.79 -43.20 -25.18
C GLY A 50 38.32 -44.30 -26.14
N ASP A 51 37.96 -43.88 -27.35
CA ASP A 51 38.08 -44.57 -28.66
C ASP A 51 36.98 -45.50 -29.23
N ASP A 52 36.59 -45.10 -30.45
CA ASP A 52 36.35 -45.83 -31.70
C ASP A 52 35.24 -46.89 -31.84
N VAL A 53 34.28 -46.64 -32.75
CA VAL A 53 33.84 -47.60 -33.79
C VAL A 53 33.25 -46.87 -35.03
N THR A 54 34.04 -46.87 -36.12
CA THR A 54 33.78 -47.00 -37.58
C THR A 54 32.57 -46.41 -38.32
N SER A 55 32.91 -45.90 -39.51
CA SER A 55 32.17 -45.46 -40.70
C SER A 55 31.23 -46.48 -41.36
N MET A 56 30.15 -46.01 -42.01
CA MET A 56 29.61 -46.58 -43.25
C MET A 56 28.72 -45.60 -44.05
N GLU A 57 28.63 -45.84 -45.36
CA GLU A 57 28.48 -44.91 -46.48
C GLU A 57 27.06 -44.43 -46.87
N LEU A 58 27.10 -43.44 -47.77
CA LEU A 58 26.07 -42.79 -48.59
C LEU A 58 25.14 -43.72 -49.40
N ASN A 59 23.85 -43.37 -49.47
CA ASN A 59 23.09 -43.27 -50.74
C ASN A 59 21.79 -42.45 -50.59
N LYS A 60 21.52 -41.54 -51.54
CA LYS A 60 20.29 -40.74 -51.77
C LYS A 60 19.34 -41.45 -52.77
N PRO A 61 18.21 -40.89 -53.29
CA PRO A 61 17.34 -39.74 -52.94
C PRO A 61 15.84 -40.18 -52.80
N THR A 62 14.77 -39.41 -52.48
CA THR A 62 14.14 -38.25 -53.17
C THR A 62 12.92 -37.75 -52.34
N HIS A 63 12.48 -36.51 -52.67
CA HIS A 63 11.16 -35.86 -52.49
C HIS A 63 10.97 -34.81 -51.37
N LEU A 64 10.82 -33.57 -51.87
CA LEU A 64 10.39 -32.31 -51.25
C LEU A 64 8.90 -32.33 -50.87
N VAL A 65 8.55 -31.78 -49.70
CA VAL A 65 7.71 -30.57 -49.46
C VAL A 65 7.87 -30.17 -47.97
N PRO A 66 8.12 -28.90 -47.59
CA PRO A 66 8.16 -28.48 -46.18
C PRO A 66 6.81 -27.97 -45.66
N MET A 67 6.49 -28.36 -44.43
CA MET A 67 5.31 -27.97 -43.65
C MET A 67 5.69 -26.89 -42.61
N MET A 68 4.72 -26.06 -42.24
CA MET A 68 4.81 -24.90 -41.35
C MET A 68 5.12 -25.25 -39.87
N ARG A 69 6.04 -24.44 -39.26
CA ARG A 69 6.16 -23.88 -37.88
C ARG A 69 5.70 -24.68 -36.62
N PRO A 70 6.07 -24.26 -35.37
CA PRO A 70 7.27 -23.58 -34.85
C PRO A 70 7.85 -24.25 -33.57
N PHE A 71 9.09 -23.94 -33.19
CA PHE A 71 9.54 -24.12 -31.79
C PHE A 71 10.34 -22.92 -31.29
N SER A 72 9.95 -22.51 -30.09
CA SER A 72 10.48 -21.47 -29.23
C SER A 72 11.95 -21.71 -28.82
N MET A 73 12.77 -20.65 -28.78
CA MET A 73 13.73 -20.49 -27.66
C MET A 73 14.34 -19.07 -27.57
N ARG A 74 13.95 -18.40 -26.47
CA ARG A 74 14.74 -17.59 -25.52
C ARG A 74 15.43 -16.29 -25.98
N ILE A 75 14.69 -15.21 -25.70
CA ILE A 75 15.17 -13.90 -25.27
C ILE A 75 15.83 -14.06 -23.89
N GLU A 76 17.10 -14.47 -23.86
CA GLU A 76 17.94 -14.39 -22.64
C GLU A 76 19.41 -14.09 -22.99
N ASN A 77 19.77 -14.04 -24.28
CA ASN A 77 21.12 -13.74 -24.75
C ASN A 77 21.31 -12.32 -25.32
N LEU A 78 20.24 -11.52 -25.43
CA LEU A 78 20.35 -10.14 -25.94
C LEU A 78 20.64 -9.12 -24.84
N GLU A 79 20.17 -9.34 -23.61
CA GLU A 79 20.41 -8.43 -22.49
C GLU A 79 21.85 -8.52 -21.96
N ARG A 80 22.49 -9.70 -22.03
CA ARG A 80 23.91 -9.85 -21.65
C ARG A 80 24.90 -9.19 -22.60
N MET A 81 24.50 -8.87 -23.83
CA MET A 81 25.34 -8.12 -24.78
C MET A 81 25.28 -6.61 -24.53
N LEU A 82 24.16 -6.09 -24.03
CA LEU A 82 23.97 -4.64 -23.83
C LEU A 82 24.52 -4.15 -22.48
N THR A 83 24.53 -4.99 -21.45
CA THR A 83 25.08 -4.60 -20.13
C THR A 83 26.61 -4.54 -20.10
N ASN A 84 27.31 -5.20 -21.03
CA ASN A 84 28.78 -5.17 -21.11
C ASN A 84 29.34 -3.95 -21.89
N MET A 85 28.50 -3.01 -22.30
CA MET A 85 28.92 -1.83 -23.06
C MET A 85 28.92 -0.53 -22.24
N LEU A 86 28.66 -0.59 -20.92
CA LEU A 86 28.68 0.55 -20.01
C LEU A 86 29.63 0.34 -18.81
N GLN A 87 30.76 -0.33 -19.03
CA GLN A 87 31.78 -0.44 -18.00
C GLN A 87 33.21 -0.54 -18.56
N THR A 88 33.62 0.46 -19.34
CA THR A 88 35.02 0.88 -19.48
C THR A 88 35.06 2.35 -19.90
N ASP A 89 34.99 3.25 -18.92
CA ASP A 89 35.67 4.54 -19.03
C ASP A 89 37.17 4.26 -19.03
N ILE A 90 37.85 4.62 -20.13
CA ILE A 90 39.22 5.13 -20.21
C ILE A 90 39.50 5.34 -21.71
N LEU A 91 39.98 6.55 -22.05
CA LEU A 91 40.41 7.05 -23.37
C LEU A 91 39.35 7.70 -24.28
N THR A 92 38.57 8.65 -23.76
CA THR A 92 38.10 9.80 -24.56
C THR A 92 38.87 11.06 -24.17
N HIS A 93 40.15 11.11 -24.55
CA HIS A 93 40.88 12.34 -24.76
C HIS A 93 41.94 12.04 -25.80
N TYR A 94 41.65 12.39 -27.06
CA TYR A 94 42.54 12.72 -28.17
C TYR A 94 41.81 12.38 -29.49
N LEU A 95 41.82 13.35 -30.41
CA LEU A 95 41.36 13.27 -31.80
C LEU A 95 39.87 13.58 -32.06
N PHE A 96 39.52 14.84 -31.82
CA PHE A 96 38.54 15.56 -32.65
C PHE A 96 39.24 15.96 -33.97
N HIS A 97 38.94 15.29 -35.08
CA HIS A 97 38.80 15.94 -36.38
C HIS A 97 38.14 15.01 -37.41
N GLU A 98 37.17 15.58 -38.13
CA GLU A 98 36.51 15.10 -39.34
C GLU A 98 35.62 13.84 -39.24
N SER A 99 34.29 14.07 -39.24
CA SER A 99 33.26 13.39 -40.05
C SER A 99 31.86 13.57 -39.43
N GLY A 100 31.43 14.82 -39.22
CA GLY A 100 30.10 15.15 -38.70
C GLY A 100 29.05 15.29 -39.80
N SER A 101 28.59 14.18 -40.39
CA SER A 101 27.39 14.18 -41.24
C SER A 101 26.64 12.85 -41.36
N LEU A 102 27.23 11.73 -40.92
CA LEU A 102 26.60 10.40 -41.02
C LEU A 102 25.93 9.90 -39.72
N LEU A 103 26.23 10.51 -38.56
CA LEU A 103 25.64 10.13 -37.27
C LEU A 103 24.34 10.87 -36.93
N ILE A 104 24.09 12.03 -37.54
CA ILE A 104 22.85 12.80 -37.33
C ILE A 104 21.67 12.15 -38.07
N SER A 105 21.89 11.62 -39.27
CA SER A 105 20.84 10.94 -40.05
C SER A 105 20.41 9.60 -39.44
N LEU A 106 21.31 8.87 -38.77
CA LEU A 106 20.96 7.65 -38.05
C LEU A 106 20.14 7.92 -36.79
N TRP A 107 20.38 9.05 -36.12
CA TRP A 107 19.63 9.44 -34.91
C TRP A 107 18.22 9.98 -35.24
N GLU A 108 18.06 10.70 -36.35
CA GLU A 108 16.73 11.15 -36.79
C GLU A 108 15.86 9.98 -37.30
N ASN A 109 16.45 8.99 -37.98
CA ASN A 109 15.71 7.80 -38.41
C ASN A 109 15.35 6.84 -37.27
N THR A 110 16.14 6.77 -36.18
CA THR A 110 15.75 5.96 -35.00
C THR A 110 14.69 6.65 -34.15
N ARG A 111 14.62 7.99 -34.14
CA ARG A 111 13.52 8.71 -33.46
C ARG A 111 12.17 8.46 -34.12
N ALA A 112 12.14 8.37 -35.46
CA ALA A 112 10.91 8.09 -36.22
C ALA A 112 10.35 6.69 -35.95
N ILE A 113 11.22 5.68 -35.75
CA ILE A 113 10.79 4.29 -35.52
C ILE A 113 10.30 4.06 -34.07
N VAL A 114 10.80 4.82 -33.10
CA VAL A 114 10.39 4.68 -31.69
C VAL A 114 9.06 5.39 -31.39
N GLN A 115 8.64 6.36 -32.21
CA GLN A 115 7.32 7.01 -32.07
C GLN A 115 6.15 6.19 -32.64
N ASP A 116 6.41 5.13 -33.42
CA ASP A 116 5.38 4.28 -34.03
C ASP A 116 5.04 2.99 -33.26
N ILE A 117 5.64 2.72 -32.09
CA ILE A 117 5.43 1.48 -31.31
C ILE A 117 4.63 1.69 -30.01
N HIS A 118 3.93 2.82 -29.82
CA HIS A 118 3.13 3.02 -28.60
C HIS A 118 1.74 3.63 -28.77
N VAL A 119 1.03 3.31 -29.84
CA VAL A 119 -0.44 3.44 -29.88
C VAL A 119 -1.02 2.34 -30.75
N ASP A 120 -1.21 1.14 -30.18
CA ASP A 120 -2.21 0.21 -30.70
C ASP A 120 -2.58 -0.85 -29.65
N ARG A 121 -3.54 -0.50 -28.80
CA ARG A 121 -4.44 -1.48 -28.20
C ARG A 121 -5.78 -0.79 -27.95
N TYR A 122 -6.84 -1.36 -28.54
CA TYR A 122 -8.27 -1.03 -28.47
C TYR A 122 -8.87 -0.13 -29.55
N PRO A 123 -9.33 -0.70 -30.68
CA PRO A 123 -10.46 -0.18 -31.43
C PRO A 123 -11.77 -0.86 -30.98
N GLU A 124 -12.89 -0.15 -31.13
CA GLU A 124 -14.30 -0.56 -30.88
C GLU A 124 -14.91 -0.28 -29.49
N ARG A 125 -15.02 0.99 -29.09
CA ARG A 125 -16.19 1.42 -28.27
C ARG A 125 -16.51 2.92 -28.22
N VAL A 126 -16.26 3.67 -29.29
CA VAL A 126 -16.71 5.08 -29.37
C VAL A 126 -17.40 5.34 -30.71
N LYS A 127 -18.49 4.59 -30.96
CA LYS A 127 -19.52 4.94 -31.95
C LYS A 127 -20.89 4.57 -31.38
N SER A 128 -21.42 5.38 -30.47
CA SER A 128 -22.88 5.43 -30.21
C SER A 128 -23.37 6.70 -29.52
N LEU A 129 -22.57 7.76 -29.41
CA LEU A 129 -22.96 8.99 -28.73
C LEU A 129 -22.67 10.24 -29.56
N CYS A 130 -23.06 10.23 -30.83
CA CYS A 130 -23.36 11.46 -31.58
C CYS A 130 -24.51 11.11 -32.53
N GLY A 131 -25.63 11.81 -32.38
CA GLY A 131 -26.84 11.63 -33.16
C GLY A 131 -26.65 12.01 -34.63
N ASN A 132 -27.60 11.56 -35.44
CA ASN A 132 -27.75 11.88 -36.85
C ASN A 132 -28.00 13.38 -37.02
N GLU A 133 -27.20 14.07 -37.83
CA GLU A 133 -27.63 15.27 -38.56
C GLU A 133 -27.03 15.24 -39.97
N GLU A 134 -27.86 15.60 -40.93
CA GLU A 134 -27.63 15.60 -42.37
C GLU A 134 -26.67 16.71 -42.82
N GLU A 135 -26.27 16.60 -44.09
CA GLU A 135 -25.35 17.41 -44.88
C GLU A 135 -25.51 18.93 -44.71
N ASP A 136 -24.39 19.66 -44.72
CA ASP A 136 -24.16 20.78 -45.64
C ASP A 136 -22.67 21.16 -45.65
N ASP A 137 -22.17 21.38 -46.86
CA ASP A 137 -20.78 21.62 -47.23
C ASP A 137 -20.36 23.09 -47.01
N GLU A 138 -19.04 23.31 -47.00
CA GLU A 138 -18.31 24.60 -47.00
C GLU A 138 -17.89 25.25 -45.66
N GLY A 139 -16.57 25.50 -45.55
CA GLY A 139 -16.05 26.65 -44.82
C GLY A 139 -15.06 26.35 -43.68
N LEU A 140 -13.79 26.22 -44.05
CA LEU A 140 -12.63 26.14 -43.16
C LEU A 140 -12.57 27.30 -42.15
N SER A 141 -12.78 27.01 -40.86
CA SER A 141 -12.25 27.83 -39.76
C SER A 141 -11.97 26.95 -38.54
N SER A 142 -10.68 26.81 -38.23
CA SER A 142 -10.12 25.97 -37.19
C SER A 142 -10.51 26.46 -35.79
N ASN A 143 -11.59 25.90 -35.23
CA ASN A 143 -11.87 25.89 -33.79
C ASN A 143 -11.85 24.44 -33.29
N LEU A 144 -10.69 23.80 -33.38
CA LEU A 144 -10.46 22.56 -32.62
C LEU A 144 -10.32 22.97 -31.15
N ALA A 145 -11.39 22.79 -30.39
CA ALA A 145 -11.32 22.82 -28.94
C ALA A 145 -10.19 21.86 -28.51
N PRO A 146 -9.21 22.30 -27.71
CA PRO A 146 -8.16 21.41 -27.27
C PRO A 146 -8.80 20.26 -26.52
N CYS A 147 -8.55 19.04 -26.99
CA CYS A 147 -8.83 17.82 -26.25
C CYS A 147 -8.11 17.96 -24.91
N ARG A 148 -8.85 18.38 -23.87
CA ARG A 148 -8.32 18.46 -22.51
C ARG A 148 -7.98 17.02 -22.17
N SER A 149 -6.70 16.68 -22.24
CA SER A 149 -6.24 15.48 -21.56
C SER A 149 -6.69 15.66 -20.11
N PHE A 150 -7.51 14.74 -19.63
CA PHE A 150 -7.84 14.66 -18.22
C PHE A 150 -6.56 14.21 -17.50
N THR A 151 -5.61 15.12 -17.36
CA THR A 151 -4.49 14.95 -16.44
C THR A 151 -5.11 14.94 -15.06
N LYS A 152 -5.26 13.74 -14.53
CA LYS A 152 -5.73 13.49 -13.18
C LYS A 152 -4.90 14.35 -12.23
N MET A 153 -5.56 15.29 -11.56
CA MET A 153 -4.89 16.16 -10.59
C MET A 153 -4.23 15.28 -9.53
N PRO A 154 -2.95 15.52 -9.19
CA PRO A 154 -2.29 14.75 -8.16
C PRO A 154 -3.02 14.95 -6.82
N LEU A 155 -2.99 13.92 -5.98
CA LEU A 155 -3.55 13.99 -4.63
C LEU A 155 -2.85 15.09 -3.83
N GLN A 156 -3.61 16.03 -3.25
CA GLN A 156 -3.06 17.21 -2.57
C GLN A 156 -3.68 17.37 -1.19
N LEU A 157 -2.83 17.65 -0.20
CA LEU A 157 -3.27 18.10 1.12
C LEU A 157 -4.03 19.42 0.99
N THR A 158 -4.97 19.67 1.90
CA THR A 158 -5.85 20.86 1.95
C THR A 158 -6.87 21.00 0.82
N LYS A 159 -6.85 20.09 -0.17
CA LYS A 159 -7.83 20.03 -1.26
C LYS A 159 -8.91 18.97 -0.97
N PRO A 160 -10.07 19.05 -1.65
CA PRO A 160 -11.10 18.02 -1.54
C PRO A 160 -10.53 16.63 -1.84
N ALA A 161 -10.82 15.66 -0.98
CA ALA A 161 -10.43 14.27 -1.17
C ALA A 161 -11.17 13.67 -2.38
N PRO A 162 -10.55 12.76 -3.15
CA PRO A 162 -11.21 12.10 -4.27
C PRO A 162 -12.51 11.41 -3.84
N GLN A 163 -13.60 11.74 -4.53
CA GLN A 163 -14.92 11.20 -4.23
C GLN A 163 -15.03 9.76 -4.73
N TRP A 164 -15.73 8.94 -3.96
CA TRP A 164 -16.01 7.56 -4.32
C TRP A 164 -17.41 7.15 -3.84
N LYS A 165 -17.98 6.18 -4.55
CA LYS A 165 -19.18 5.43 -4.19
C LYS A 165 -18.95 3.98 -4.59
N THR A 166 -19.12 3.06 -3.66
CA THR A 166 -18.93 1.63 -3.90
C THR A 166 -19.68 0.79 -2.88
N THR A 167 -19.79 -0.50 -3.15
CA THR A 167 -20.36 -1.49 -2.24
C THR A 167 -19.37 -1.81 -1.12
N ALA A 168 -19.87 -1.88 0.10
CA ALA A 168 -19.12 -2.24 1.30
C ALA A 168 -19.82 -3.37 2.05
N VAL A 169 -19.06 -4.08 2.89
CA VAL A 169 -19.63 -4.90 3.96
C VAL A 169 -19.79 -4.04 5.20
N VAL A 170 -21.01 -3.88 5.68
CA VAL A 170 -21.37 -3.10 6.87
C VAL A 170 -22.23 -3.97 7.77
N ASN A 171 -21.76 -4.26 8.99
CA ASN A 171 -22.46 -5.14 9.94
C ASN A 171 -22.86 -6.50 9.34
N GLY A 172 -22.03 -7.06 8.45
CA GLY A 172 -22.29 -8.34 7.79
C GLY A 172 -23.23 -8.29 6.57
N GLU A 173 -23.69 -7.10 6.17
CA GLU A 173 -24.57 -6.91 5.01
C GLU A 173 -23.89 -6.09 3.91
N PHE A 174 -24.32 -6.28 2.66
CA PHE A 174 -23.87 -5.44 1.55
C PHE A 174 -24.63 -4.12 1.53
N LYS A 175 -23.88 -3.01 1.51
CA LYS A 175 -24.43 -1.68 1.45
C LYS A 175 -23.58 -0.78 0.57
N ASP A 176 -24.23 -0.02 -0.31
CA ASP A 176 -23.55 1.04 -1.04
C ASP A 176 -23.33 2.24 -0.12
N ILE A 177 -22.08 2.69 -0.04
CA ILE A 177 -21.67 3.87 0.70
C ILE A 177 -20.78 4.76 -0.17
N SER A 178 -20.70 6.03 0.19
CA SER A 178 -19.94 7.05 -0.51
C SER A 178 -19.21 7.95 0.47
N LEU A 179 -18.15 8.62 0.02
CA LEU A 179 -17.44 9.60 0.85
C LEU A 179 -18.38 10.75 1.29
N SER A 180 -19.35 11.13 0.45
CA SER A 180 -20.36 12.15 0.75
C SER A 180 -21.26 11.81 1.94
N ASP A 181 -21.48 10.53 2.25
CA ASP A 181 -22.32 10.12 3.38
C ASP A 181 -21.70 10.51 4.74
N TYR A 182 -20.40 10.82 4.75
CA TYR A 182 -19.63 11.17 5.94
C TYR A 182 -19.40 12.68 6.08
N LYS A 183 -20.05 13.52 5.26
CA LYS A 183 -19.92 14.98 5.36
C LYS A 183 -20.30 15.46 6.78
N GLY A 184 -19.48 16.34 7.35
CA GLY A 184 -19.61 16.80 8.73
C GLY A 184 -18.91 15.93 9.77
N LYS A 185 -18.43 14.74 9.40
CA LYS A 185 -17.59 13.88 10.26
C LYS A 185 -16.17 13.79 9.70
N TYR A 186 -15.21 13.57 10.58
CA TYR A 186 -13.87 13.16 10.14
C TYR A 186 -13.93 11.71 9.61
N VAL A 187 -13.10 11.39 8.63
CA VAL A 187 -12.99 10.04 8.08
C VAL A 187 -11.52 9.62 8.06
N VAL A 188 -11.24 8.45 8.64
CA VAL A 188 -10.01 7.71 8.40
C VAL A 188 -10.32 6.67 7.34
N LEU A 189 -9.82 6.87 6.11
CA LEU A 189 -9.87 5.89 5.05
C LEU A 189 -8.51 5.21 4.95
N PHE A 190 -8.46 3.89 5.11
CA PHE A 190 -7.20 3.16 5.00
C PHE A 190 -7.31 1.97 4.06
N PHE A 191 -6.31 1.85 3.18
CA PHE A 191 -6.15 0.74 2.26
C PHE A 191 -5.29 -0.34 2.87
N TYR A 192 -5.59 -1.59 2.54
CA TYR A 192 -4.74 -2.74 2.82
C TYR A 192 -4.61 -3.61 1.55
N PRO A 193 -3.49 -4.34 1.38
CA PRO A 193 -3.21 -5.03 0.12
C PRO A 193 -4.26 -6.07 -0.30
N LEU A 194 -4.52 -7.08 0.54
CA LEU A 194 -5.34 -8.24 0.19
C LEU A 194 -6.01 -8.87 1.41
N ASP A 195 -7.22 -9.37 1.21
CA ASP A 195 -7.93 -10.29 2.12
C ASP A 195 -7.15 -11.61 2.30
N PHE A 196 -7.36 -12.29 3.44
CA PHE A 196 -6.74 -13.60 3.77
C PHE A 196 -5.20 -13.62 3.75
N THR A 197 -4.57 -12.49 4.07
CA THR A 197 -3.10 -12.37 4.21
C THR A 197 -2.69 -12.12 5.67
N PHE A 198 -1.41 -11.81 5.92
CA PHE A 198 -0.79 -11.89 7.25
C PHE A 198 -0.95 -10.63 8.11
N VAL A 199 -0.51 -9.47 7.61
CA VAL A 199 -0.52 -8.21 8.38
C VAL A 199 -1.88 -7.50 8.31
N CYS A 200 -2.58 -7.63 7.19
CA CYS A 200 -3.87 -6.97 6.98
C CYS A 200 -4.92 -7.24 8.07
N PRO A 201 -5.16 -8.48 8.54
CA PRO A 201 -6.16 -8.71 9.57
C PRO A 201 -5.81 -8.03 10.90
N THR A 202 -4.52 -7.88 11.23
CA THR A 202 -4.13 -7.24 12.51
C THR A 202 -4.48 -5.76 12.53
N GLU A 203 -4.28 -5.05 11.40
CA GLU A 203 -4.65 -3.63 11.27
C GLU A 203 -6.16 -3.44 11.29
N ILE A 204 -6.91 -4.23 10.50
CA ILE A 204 -8.36 -4.09 10.39
C ILE A 204 -9.04 -4.39 11.72
N ILE A 205 -8.59 -5.43 12.43
CA ILE A 205 -9.10 -5.77 13.76
C ILE A 205 -8.80 -4.64 14.76
N ALA A 206 -7.57 -4.11 14.78
CA ALA A 206 -7.20 -3.05 15.72
C ALA A 206 -8.02 -1.77 15.51
N PHE A 207 -8.25 -1.37 14.25
CA PHE A 207 -9.14 -0.25 13.94
C PHE A 207 -10.62 -0.55 14.27
N SER A 208 -11.08 -1.77 14.04
CA SER A 208 -12.43 -2.20 14.39
C SER A 208 -12.67 -2.16 15.91
N GLU A 209 -11.68 -2.54 16.71
CA GLU A 209 -11.77 -2.49 18.18
C GLU A 209 -11.71 -1.05 18.71
N ALA A 210 -10.92 -0.18 18.08
CA ALA A 210 -10.83 1.24 18.42
C ALA A 210 -11.95 2.10 17.79
N ALA A 211 -12.86 1.52 17.01
CA ALA A 211 -13.85 2.27 16.22
C ALA A 211 -14.70 3.23 17.09
N ASP A 212 -15.04 2.81 18.30
CA ASP A 212 -15.83 3.63 19.21
C ASP A 212 -15.05 4.84 19.76
N ASP A 213 -13.73 4.74 19.88
CA ASP A 213 -12.88 5.86 20.29
C ASP A 213 -12.80 6.94 19.19
N PHE A 214 -12.77 6.52 17.92
CA PHE A 214 -12.90 7.45 16.80
C PHE A 214 -14.30 8.09 16.76
N ARG A 215 -15.37 7.31 16.97
CA ARG A 215 -16.75 7.84 16.97
C ARG A 215 -17.01 8.85 18.08
N LYS A 216 -16.44 8.64 19.28
CA LYS A 216 -16.54 9.59 20.41
C LYS A 216 -16.05 11.00 20.03
N ILE A 217 -15.07 11.09 19.13
CA ILE A 217 -14.54 12.37 18.62
C ILE A 217 -15.14 12.76 17.26
N GLY A 218 -16.24 12.14 16.83
CA GLY A 218 -16.91 12.46 15.57
C GLY A 218 -16.12 12.05 14.33
N CYS A 219 -15.40 10.93 14.40
CA CYS A 219 -14.65 10.34 13.30
C CYS A 219 -15.16 8.93 12.99
N GLU A 220 -15.32 8.59 11.71
CA GLU A 220 -15.58 7.23 11.24
C GLU A 220 -14.31 6.65 10.60
N VAL A 221 -14.16 5.33 10.69
CA VAL A 221 -13.02 4.59 10.12
C VAL A 221 -13.54 3.64 9.05
N ILE A 222 -12.87 3.59 7.90
CA ILE A 222 -13.27 2.81 6.72
C ILE A 222 -12.04 2.07 6.19
N ALA A 223 -12.15 0.74 6.07
CA ALA A 223 -11.12 -0.10 5.45
C ALA A 223 -11.42 -0.28 3.95
N ALA A 224 -10.39 -0.43 3.12
CA ALA A 224 -10.50 -0.60 1.68
C ALA A 224 -9.47 -1.59 1.12
N SER A 225 -9.86 -2.44 0.17
CA SER A 225 -8.91 -3.15 -0.70
C SER A 225 -9.47 -3.34 -2.09
N THR A 226 -8.69 -3.94 -2.99
CA THR A 226 -9.12 -4.34 -4.33
C THR A 226 -9.85 -5.70 -4.34
N ASP A 227 -10.23 -6.24 -3.18
CA ASP A 227 -11.05 -7.45 -3.05
C ASP A 227 -12.54 -7.18 -3.31
N SER A 228 -13.36 -8.25 -3.37
CA SER A 228 -14.80 -8.11 -3.62
C SER A 228 -15.54 -8.03 -2.30
N HIS A 229 -16.71 -7.41 -2.30
CA HIS A 229 -17.60 -7.44 -1.14
C HIS A 229 -17.96 -8.88 -0.72
N PHE A 230 -18.03 -9.83 -1.67
CA PHE A 230 -18.19 -11.25 -1.35
C PHE A 230 -16.99 -11.84 -0.58
N THR A 231 -15.76 -11.50 -1.01
CA THR A 231 -14.52 -11.91 -0.34
C THR A 231 -14.45 -11.32 1.07
N HIS A 232 -14.76 -10.03 1.21
CA HIS A 232 -14.84 -9.36 2.50
C HIS A 232 -15.81 -10.06 3.45
N LEU A 233 -17.03 -10.37 2.97
CA LEU A 233 -18.03 -11.05 3.80
C LEU A 233 -17.58 -12.45 4.21
N ALA A 234 -16.96 -13.22 3.30
CA ALA A 234 -16.37 -14.50 3.64
C ALA A 234 -15.28 -14.37 4.72
N TRP A 235 -14.47 -13.31 4.65
CA TRP A 235 -13.39 -13.07 5.61
C TRP A 235 -13.89 -12.60 6.97
N VAL A 236 -14.94 -11.76 6.99
CA VAL A 236 -15.70 -11.37 8.19
C VAL A 236 -16.32 -12.60 8.87
N ASN A 237 -16.85 -13.54 8.09
CA ASN A 237 -17.42 -14.78 8.61
C ASN A 237 -16.37 -15.81 9.05
N THR A 238 -15.10 -15.61 8.72
CA THR A 238 -14.02 -16.49 9.15
C THR A 238 -13.58 -16.13 10.58
N PRO A 239 -13.45 -17.10 11.51
CA PRO A 239 -13.00 -16.81 12.86
C PRO A 239 -11.57 -16.27 12.91
N ARG A 240 -11.29 -15.33 13.83
CA ARG A 240 -9.96 -14.74 14.03
C ARG A 240 -8.85 -15.77 14.29
N LYS A 241 -9.16 -16.86 15.00
CA LYS A 241 -8.23 -17.98 15.25
C LYS A 241 -7.78 -18.70 13.97
N GLN A 242 -8.50 -18.53 12.87
CA GLN A 242 -8.20 -19.09 11.56
C GLN A 242 -7.65 -18.03 10.58
N GLY A 243 -7.26 -16.85 11.09
CA GLY A 243 -6.80 -15.74 10.25
C GLY A 243 -7.93 -14.91 9.63
N GLY A 244 -9.18 -15.09 10.07
CA GLY A 244 -10.32 -14.26 9.68
C GLY A 244 -10.42 -12.95 10.47
N LEU A 245 -11.44 -12.16 10.16
CA LEU A 245 -11.70 -10.89 10.87
C LEU A 245 -12.67 -11.07 12.05
N GLY A 246 -13.65 -11.97 11.92
CA GLY A 246 -14.82 -12.01 12.80
C GLY A 246 -15.73 -10.79 12.62
N PRO A 247 -16.69 -10.56 13.54
CA PRO A 247 -17.59 -9.40 13.48
C PRO A 247 -16.81 -8.08 13.47
N MET A 248 -17.14 -7.20 12.53
CA MET A 248 -16.47 -5.91 12.32
C MET A 248 -17.38 -4.74 12.69
N ASN A 249 -16.77 -3.75 13.35
CA ASN A 249 -17.43 -2.50 13.72
C ASN A 249 -17.18 -1.39 12.69
N ILE A 250 -16.40 -1.64 11.64
CA ILE A 250 -16.08 -0.67 10.59
C ILE A 250 -16.52 -1.21 9.22
N PRO A 251 -16.95 -0.34 8.30
CA PRO A 251 -17.20 -0.73 6.92
C PRO A 251 -15.91 -1.14 6.21
N ILE A 252 -16.02 -2.15 5.35
CA ILE A 252 -14.94 -2.56 4.43
C ILE A 252 -15.44 -2.36 3.00
N ILE A 253 -14.86 -1.37 2.30
CA ILE A 253 -15.24 -1.02 0.91
C ILE A 253 -14.49 -1.89 -0.09
N ALA A 254 -15.21 -2.36 -1.11
CA ALA A 254 -14.65 -3.13 -2.21
C ALA A 254 -14.29 -2.22 -3.39
N ASP A 255 -13.00 -2.08 -3.71
CA ASP A 255 -12.53 -1.36 -4.90
C ASP A 255 -12.15 -2.32 -6.04
N LYS A 256 -13.11 -3.10 -6.52
CA LYS A 256 -12.88 -4.06 -7.62
C LYS A 256 -12.41 -3.43 -8.92
N SER A 257 -12.68 -2.14 -9.13
CA SER A 257 -12.26 -1.40 -10.32
C SER A 257 -10.83 -0.84 -10.23
N HIS A 258 -10.22 -0.90 -9.04
CA HIS A 258 -8.97 -0.24 -8.67
C HIS A 258 -9.02 1.29 -8.82
N ARG A 259 -10.20 1.87 -9.05
CA ARG A 259 -10.37 3.30 -9.31
C ARG A 259 -10.06 4.09 -8.04
N ILE A 260 -10.56 3.65 -6.89
CA ILE A 260 -10.40 4.36 -5.63
C ILE A 260 -8.94 4.32 -5.19
N ALA A 261 -8.30 3.16 -5.19
CA ALA A 261 -6.87 3.01 -4.86
C ALA A 261 -5.99 3.86 -5.79
N ARG A 262 -6.31 3.92 -7.09
CA ARG A 262 -5.62 4.77 -8.06
C ARG A 262 -5.90 6.26 -7.83
N ASP A 263 -7.11 6.64 -7.45
CA ASP A 263 -7.50 8.03 -7.13
C ASP A 263 -6.77 8.56 -5.90
N TYR A 264 -6.52 7.67 -4.94
CA TYR A 264 -5.74 7.95 -3.74
C TYR A 264 -4.23 7.71 -3.94
N GLY A 265 -3.78 7.31 -5.13
CA GLY A 265 -2.37 7.18 -5.48
C GLY A 265 -1.62 6.08 -4.73
N VAL A 266 -2.32 5.03 -4.30
CA VAL A 266 -1.74 3.92 -3.52
C VAL A 266 -1.78 2.58 -4.23
N LEU A 267 -2.39 2.52 -5.42
CA LEU A 267 -2.37 1.31 -6.25
C LEU A 267 -0.96 1.08 -6.80
N ASP A 268 -0.42 -0.11 -6.57
CA ASP A 268 0.67 -0.63 -7.38
C ASP A 268 0.10 -1.16 -8.70
N GLU A 269 0.41 -0.48 -9.81
CA GLU A 269 -0.11 -0.84 -11.13
C GLU A 269 0.47 -2.15 -11.67
N GLU A 270 1.61 -2.62 -11.13
CA GLU A 270 2.22 -3.90 -11.54
C GLU A 270 1.48 -5.08 -10.91
N SER A 271 1.26 -5.04 -9.59
CA SER A 271 0.62 -6.14 -8.85
C SER A 271 -0.90 -6.03 -8.75
N GLY A 272 -1.47 -4.85 -8.95
CA GLY A 272 -2.90 -4.59 -8.80
C GLY A 272 -3.38 -4.54 -7.34
N VAL A 273 -2.46 -4.49 -6.37
CA VAL A 273 -2.79 -4.34 -4.95
C VAL A 273 -2.44 -2.93 -4.46
N PRO A 274 -3.18 -2.36 -3.51
CA PRO A 274 -2.80 -1.11 -2.91
C PRO A 274 -1.69 -1.29 -1.86
N PHE A 275 -0.77 -0.34 -1.79
CA PHE A 275 0.08 -0.14 -0.62
C PHE A 275 -0.76 0.18 0.63
N ARG A 276 -0.12 0.18 1.80
CA ARG A 276 -0.78 0.48 3.09
C ARG A 276 -0.98 1.99 3.26
N GLY A 277 -1.81 2.57 2.42
CA GLY A 277 -2.18 3.98 2.46
C GLY A 277 -3.25 4.28 3.50
N LEU A 278 -3.09 5.34 4.28
CA LEU A 278 -4.06 5.85 5.25
C LEU A 278 -4.23 7.35 5.03
N PHE A 279 -5.49 7.79 5.05
CA PHE A 279 -5.90 9.15 4.73
C PHE A 279 -6.82 9.68 5.82
N ILE A 280 -6.49 10.84 6.37
CA ILE A 280 -7.38 11.56 7.29
C ILE A 280 -8.07 12.67 6.49
N ILE A 281 -9.40 12.61 6.44
CA ILE A 281 -10.27 13.54 5.71
C ILE A 281 -11.13 14.28 6.74
N ASP A 282 -11.19 15.61 6.65
CA ASP A 282 -11.97 16.42 7.58
C ASP A 282 -13.48 16.44 7.27
N GLY A 283 -14.27 17.04 8.17
CA GLY A 283 -15.72 17.19 7.99
C GLY A 283 -16.15 18.04 6.78
N LYS A 284 -15.23 18.81 6.19
CA LYS A 284 -15.43 19.55 4.94
C LYS A 284 -15.01 18.74 3.71
N GLN A 285 -14.64 17.47 3.91
CA GLN A 285 -14.14 16.53 2.91
C GLN A 285 -12.80 16.91 2.28
N ASN A 286 -11.97 17.69 2.99
CA ASN A 286 -10.61 17.98 2.55
C ASN A 286 -9.62 16.97 3.13
N LEU A 287 -8.62 16.61 2.34
CA LEU A 287 -7.55 15.74 2.78
C LEU A 287 -6.58 16.48 3.71
N ARG A 288 -6.33 15.94 4.90
CA ARG A 288 -5.50 16.56 5.94
C ARG A 288 -4.18 15.85 6.16
N GLN A 289 -4.14 14.53 5.95
CA GLN A 289 -2.95 13.72 6.25
C GLN A 289 -2.91 12.47 5.36
N ILE A 290 -1.70 12.07 5.00
CA ILE A 290 -1.41 10.87 4.21
C ILE A 290 -0.27 10.11 4.91
N THR A 291 -0.49 8.82 5.21
CA THR A 291 0.56 7.87 5.58
C THR A 291 0.56 6.74 4.56
N VAL A 292 1.71 6.42 3.98
CA VAL A 292 1.83 5.23 3.11
C VAL A 292 2.99 4.39 3.61
N ASN A 293 2.68 3.18 4.04
CA ASN A 293 3.69 2.18 4.38
C ASN A 293 3.86 1.20 3.22
N ASP A 294 5.09 0.69 3.08
CA ASP A 294 5.34 -0.51 2.28
C ASP A 294 4.61 -1.73 2.89
N LEU A 295 4.45 -2.79 2.09
CA LEU A 295 3.67 -3.99 2.40
C LEU A 295 4.04 -4.70 3.71
N PRO A 296 5.32 -4.82 4.14
CA PRO A 296 5.66 -5.63 5.31
C PRO A 296 5.43 -4.93 6.67
N VAL A 297 5.16 -3.62 6.70
CA VAL A 297 5.11 -2.83 7.95
C VAL A 297 3.70 -2.28 8.22
N GLY A 298 3.06 -2.78 9.29
CA GLY A 298 1.75 -2.30 9.73
C GLY A 298 1.78 -0.87 10.31
N ARG A 299 0.62 -0.23 10.35
CA ARG A 299 0.40 1.13 10.88
C ARG A 299 0.02 1.12 12.37
N SER A 300 0.10 2.30 12.97
CA SER A 300 -0.31 2.54 14.37
C SER A 300 -1.70 3.19 14.45
N VAL A 301 -2.62 2.53 15.15
CA VAL A 301 -3.96 3.05 15.45
C VAL A 301 -3.87 4.24 16.41
N GLU A 302 -2.98 4.17 17.40
CA GLU A 302 -2.79 5.25 18.38
C GLU A 302 -2.30 6.55 17.74
N GLU A 303 -1.36 6.45 16.80
CA GLU A 303 -0.87 7.63 16.07
C GLU A 303 -1.97 8.22 15.19
N THR A 304 -2.77 7.37 14.56
CA THR A 304 -3.92 7.81 13.76
C THR A 304 -4.93 8.57 14.64
N LEU A 305 -5.26 8.02 15.81
CA LEU A 305 -6.17 8.68 16.76
C LEU A 305 -5.61 10.02 17.26
N ARG A 306 -4.31 10.06 17.58
CA ARG A 306 -3.61 11.29 17.99
C ARG A 306 -3.67 12.37 16.92
N LEU A 307 -3.47 12.01 15.65
CA LEU A 307 -3.53 12.93 14.52
C LEU A 307 -4.95 13.48 14.32
N VAL A 308 -5.99 12.63 14.39
CA VAL A 308 -7.38 13.10 14.32
C VAL A 308 -7.70 14.08 15.44
N GLN A 309 -7.30 13.76 16.69
CA GLN A 309 -7.47 14.66 17.83
C GLN A 309 -6.74 15.99 17.64
N ALA A 310 -5.51 15.97 17.10
CA ALA A 310 -4.74 17.17 16.84
C ALA A 310 -5.41 18.06 15.78
N PHE A 311 -5.83 17.49 14.65
CA PHE A 311 -6.51 18.28 13.61
C PHE A 311 -7.82 18.89 14.11
N LYS A 312 -8.62 18.13 14.86
CA LYS A 312 -9.82 18.66 15.50
C LYS A 312 -9.51 19.80 16.46
N PHE A 313 -8.49 19.66 17.31
CA PHE A 313 -8.05 20.72 18.21
C PHE A 313 -7.68 22.00 17.42
N THR A 314 -6.87 21.87 16.37
CA THR A 314 -6.48 23.04 15.54
C THR A 314 -7.67 23.67 14.82
N ASP A 315 -8.64 22.88 14.37
CA ASP A 315 -9.86 23.37 13.70
C ASP A 315 -10.77 24.13 14.68
N GLU A 316 -10.81 23.72 15.95
CA GLU A 316 -11.67 24.31 16.99
C GLU A 316 -11.03 25.55 17.66
N HIS A 317 -9.72 25.53 17.91
CA HIS A 317 -9.04 26.57 18.70
C HIS A 317 -8.20 27.54 17.88
N GLY A 318 -7.82 27.21 16.64
CA GLY A 318 -6.93 28.04 15.82
C GLY A 318 -5.48 28.12 16.31
N GLU A 319 -5.12 27.32 17.31
CA GLU A 319 -3.74 27.12 17.76
C GLU A 319 -3.08 25.97 16.99
N VAL A 320 -1.75 25.82 17.10
CA VAL A 320 -1.00 24.73 16.47
C VAL A 320 -0.45 23.75 17.49
N CYS A 321 -0.43 22.48 17.11
CA CYS A 321 0.05 21.38 17.94
C CYS A 321 1.56 21.12 17.67
N PRO A 322 2.42 21.14 18.70
CA PRO A 322 3.85 20.80 18.55
C PRO A 322 4.08 19.32 18.26
N ALA A 323 5.35 18.95 18.02
CA ALA A 323 5.76 17.56 17.85
C ALA A 323 5.38 16.71 19.08
N ASN A 324 4.94 15.47 18.84
CA ASN A 324 4.48 14.53 19.87
C ASN A 324 3.30 15.02 20.72
N TRP A 325 2.57 16.06 20.28
CA TRP A 325 1.40 16.57 21.00
C TRP A 325 0.35 15.48 21.23
N ARG A 326 -0.17 15.44 22.46
CA ARG A 326 -1.31 14.62 22.90
C ARG A 326 -2.35 15.52 23.58
N PRO A 327 -3.62 15.11 23.67
CA PRO A 327 -4.64 15.86 24.40
C PRO A 327 -4.17 16.29 25.80
N GLY A 328 -4.34 17.57 26.13
CA GLY A 328 -3.86 18.17 27.37
C GLY A 328 -2.41 18.70 27.34
N SER A 329 -1.65 18.44 26.28
CA SER A 329 -0.32 19.03 26.09
C SER A 329 -0.43 20.50 25.68
N LYS A 330 0.61 21.28 25.99
CA LYS A 330 0.72 22.69 25.61
C LYS A 330 0.76 22.86 24.08
N THR A 331 0.23 24.00 23.65
CA THR A 331 0.05 24.37 22.23
C THR A 331 0.64 25.75 21.96
N ILE A 332 0.73 26.11 20.68
CA ILE A 332 1.37 27.36 20.26
C ILE A 332 0.32 28.20 19.54
N LYS A 333 0.14 29.46 19.96
CA LYS A 333 -0.63 30.43 19.18
C LYS A 333 0.22 30.85 17.98
N PRO A 334 -0.28 30.77 16.74
CA PRO A 334 0.50 31.06 15.52
C PRO A 334 0.66 32.58 15.29
N ASP A 335 1.17 33.28 16.30
CA ASP A 335 1.58 34.68 16.27
C ASP A 335 3.00 34.79 16.85
N SER A 336 3.85 35.62 16.25
CA SER A 336 5.27 35.67 16.61
C SER A 336 5.52 36.10 18.06
N LYS A 337 4.64 36.94 18.64
CA LYS A 337 4.77 37.38 20.03
C LYS A 337 4.12 36.37 20.98
N ALA A 338 2.94 35.88 20.63
CA ALA A 338 2.21 34.92 21.47
C ALA A 338 2.93 33.56 21.56
N ALA A 339 3.62 33.13 20.50
CA ALA A 339 4.39 31.89 20.49
C ALA A 339 5.55 31.89 21.52
N GLN A 340 6.04 33.06 21.91
CA GLN A 340 7.13 33.18 22.89
C GLN A 340 6.75 32.59 24.26
N GLU A 341 5.47 32.66 24.64
CA GLU A 341 4.97 32.05 25.88
C GLU A 341 5.26 30.55 25.93
N TYR A 342 5.00 29.85 24.82
CA TYR A 342 5.30 28.42 24.70
C TYR A 342 6.81 28.15 24.73
N PHE A 343 7.61 28.90 23.98
CA PHE A 343 9.06 28.64 23.90
C PHE A 343 9.80 28.90 25.21
N VAL A 344 9.35 29.85 26.02
CA VAL A 344 9.93 30.09 27.35
C VAL A 344 9.59 28.96 28.32
N ASP A 345 8.39 28.42 28.23
CA ASP A 345 7.93 27.38 29.16
C ASP A 345 8.40 25.96 28.76
N ALA A 346 8.67 25.73 27.47
CA ALA A 346 9.15 24.46 26.97
C ALA A 346 10.68 24.23 27.13
N ASN A 347 11.44 25.22 27.60
CA ASN A 347 12.91 25.19 27.73
C ASN A 347 13.37 25.65 29.12
#